data_AF-A0AAV4JC38-F1
#
_entry.id   AF-A0AAV4JC38-F1
#
_cell.length_a   1.000
_cell.length_b   1.000
_cell.length_c   1.000
_cell.angle_alpha   90.00
_cell.angle_beta   90.00
_cell.angle_gamma   90.00
#
_symmetry.space_group_name_H-M   'P 1'
#
loop_
_entity.id
_entity.type
_entity.pdbx_description
1 polymer ?
#
loop_
_entity_poly.entity_id
_entity_poly.type
_entity_poly.pdbx_seq_one_letter_code
_entity_poly.pdbx_strand_id
1 'polypeptide(L)'
;MKCYRKILRIPWTARRTNQNILQELGMTERQLLKNIKQLKMKYFGHVVRHSNLEKLCLEGAVEGRRGRGRPRRRWTQDISDWLGFSVREARLSILAQDRDGFRSAVNIFYHGPDTIIGIIQKPYSHYKIRLYVSSRSNVSTLMTPSLRSQWVAVLDSGVQDYLNIVLSSVTSEPCWLLSIFLTSVLAVLVVVEVVVVLVIVVVVVVVVVVVVVVVVVVVVVVVVVLVVVVVVIVVVVVVVEAVVVVVVLVVVVVVVVIVVIVVVVVTEM
;
A
#
# COMPACT_ATOMS: atom_id res chain seq x y z
N MET A 1 -18.39 23.55 -7.60
CA MET A 1 -17.88 24.70 -8.38
C MET A 1 -18.44 26.04 -7.94
N LYS A 2 -19.77 26.22 -7.80
CA LYS A 2 -20.35 27.50 -7.32
C LYS A 2 -19.80 27.92 -5.95
N CYS A 3 -19.71 27.00 -4.99
CA CYS A 3 -19.14 27.27 -3.67
C CYS A 3 -17.67 27.68 -3.73
N TYR A 4 -16.84 26.94 -4.48
CA TYR A 4 -15.42 27.25 -4.67
C TYR A 4 -15.16 28.63 -5.28
N ARG A 5 -15.96 29.04 -6.28
CA ARG A 5 -15.88 30.40 -6.85
C ARG A 5 -16.24 31.48 -5.83
N LYS A 6 -17.17 31.20 -4.91
CA LYS A 6 -17.57 32.12 -3.85
C LYS A 6 -16.50 32.25 -2.76
N ILE A 7 -15.84 31.15 -2.40
CA ILE A 7 -14.73 31.13 -1.44
C ILE A 7 -13.56 31.98 -1.96
N LEU A 8 -13.19 31.80 -3.23
CA LEU A 8 -12.13 32.58 -3.89
C LEU A 8 -12.58 33.97 -4.35
N ARG A 9 -13.84 34.36 -4.07
CA ARG A 9 -14.45 35.64 -4.49
C ARG A 9 -14.28 35.96 -5.99
N ILE A 10 -14.32 34.94 -6.84
CA ILE A 10 -14.11 35.09 -8.29
C ILE A 10 -15.40 35.63 -8.93
N PRO A 11 -15.39 36.83 -9.55
CA PRO A 11 -16.54 37.34 -10.25
C PRO A 11 -16.81 36.49 -11.51
N TRP A 12 -18.07 36.43 -11.93
CA TRP A 12 -18.46 35.65 -13.10
C TRP A 12 -17.81 36.14 -14.40
N THR A 13 -17.42 37.42 -14.44
CA THR A 13 -16.70 38.08 -15.55
C THR A 13 -15.26 37.61 -15.72
N ALA A 14 -14.65 37.03 -14.68
CA ALA A 14 -13.24 36.64 -14.70
C ALA A 14 -12.91 35.50 -15.69
N ARG A 15 -13.93 34.84 -16.27
CA ARG A 15 -13.82 33.75 -17.28
C ARG A 15 -12.75 32.68 -16.95
N ARG A 16 -12.48 32.44 -15.67
CA ARG A 16 -11.53 31.42 -15.19
C ARG A 16 -12.06 30.01 -15.45
N THR A 17 -11.19 29.11 -15.91
CA THR A 17 -11.53 27.70 -16.14
C THR A 17 -11.70 26.96 -14.81
N ASN A 18 -12.59 25.95 -14.80
CA ASN A 18 -12.84 25.16 -13.59
C ASN A 18 -11.61 24.36 -13.12
N GLN A 19 -10.67 24.04 -14.03
CA GLN A 19 -9.42 23.38 -13.69
C GLN A 19 -8.45 24.31 -12.96
N ASN A 20 -8.32 25.56 -13.43
CA ASN A 20 -7.45 26.56 -12.81
C ASN A 20 -7.92 26.89 -11.37
N ILE A 21 -9.24 27.01 -11.18
CA ILE A 21 -9.86 27.20 -9.85
C ILE A 21 -9.57 26.04 -8.89
N LEU A 22 -9.52 24.81 -9.42
CA LEU A 22 -9.25 23.61 -8.62
C LEU A 22 -7.75 23.53 -8.27
N GLN A 23 -6.86 23.88 -9.20
CA GLN A 23 -5.42 23.97 -8.97
C GLN A 23 -5.06 25.04 -7.92
N GLU A 24 -5.71 26.21 -7.97
CA GLU A 24 -5.50 27.30 -7.02
C GLU A 24 -5.91 26.93 -5.59
N LEU A 25 -6.90 26.05 -5.44
CA LEU A 25 -7.30 25.48 -4.15
C LEU A 25 -6.42 24.30 -3.71
N GLY A 26 -5.38 23.94 -4.46
CA GLY A 26 -4.56 22.75 -4.21
C GLY A 26 -5.31 21.43 -4.42
N MET A 27 -6.45 21.44 -5.10
CA MET A 27 -7.29 20.27 -5.34
C MET A 27 -7.17 19.80 -6.78
N THR A 28 -6.26 18.87 -7.07
CA THR A 28 -6.02 18.39 -8.44
C THR A 28 -7.20 17.57 -9.02
N GLU A 29 -8.06 17.00 -8.17
CA GLU A 29 -9.15 16.10 -8.58
C GLU A 29 -10.55 16.55 -8.09
N ARG A 30 -11.58 16.26 -8.89
CA ARG A 30 -13.00 16.43 -8.49
C ARG A 30 -13.42 15.31 -7.52
N GLN A 31 -13.11 15.50 -6.24
CA GLN A 31 -13.41 14.56 -5.14
C GLN A 31 -14.85 13.99 -5.19
N LEU A 32 -15.84 14.83 -5.47
CA LEU A 32 -17.23 14.39 -5.58
C LEU A 32 -17.47 13.37 -6.70
N LEU A 33 -16.89 13.58 -7.88
CA LEU A 33 -17.04 12.63 -8.99
C LEU A 33 -16.30 11.33 -8.71
N LYS A 34 -15.15 11.40 -8.02
CA LYS A 34 -14.41 10.22 -7.56
C LYS A 34 -15.27 9.38 -6.62
N ASN A 35 -15.88 10.01 -5.61
CA ASN A 35 -16.77 9.36 -4.65
C ASN A 35 -18.00 8.75 -5.32
N ILE A 36 -18.66 9.48 -6.21
CA ILE A 36 -19.84 8.98 -6.94
C ILE A 36 -19.47 7.76 -7.79
N LYS A 37 -18.36 7.81 -8.54
CA LYS A 37 -17.91 6.66 -9.33
C LYS A 37 -17.57 5.46 -8.43
N GLN A 38 -17.00 5.69 -7.24
CA GLN A 38 -16.61 4.61 -6.32
C GLN A 38 -17.85 3.92 -5.76
N LEU A 39 -18.84 4.68 -5.31
CA LEU A 39 -20.12 4.17 -4.84
C LEU A 39 -20.85 3.42 -5.95
N LYS A 40 -20.86 3.97 -7.16
CA LYS A 40 -21.46 3.36 -8.34
C LYS A 40 -20.79 2.04 -8.75
N MET A 41 -19.48 1.88 -8.55
CA MET A 41 -18.83 0.57 -8.76
C MET A 41 -19.08 -0.41 -7.62
N LYS A 42 -18.99 0.04 -6.36
CA LYS A 42 -19.28 -0.82 -5.19
C LYS A 42 -20.69 -1.39 -5.23
N TYR A 43 -21.68 -0.55 -5.57
CA TYR A 43 -23.07 -0.96 -5.68
C TYR A 43 -23.27 -1.94 -6.85
N PHE A 44 -22.57 -1.76 -7.98
CA PHE A 44 -22.63 -2.73 -9.07
C PHE A 44 -22.14 -4.13 -8.64
N GLY A 45 -21.01 -4.21 -7.93
CA GLY A 45 -20.54 -5.48 -7.39
C GLY A 45 -21.52 -6.10 -6.39
N HIS A 46 -22.23 -5.28 -5.61
CA HIS A 46 -23.30 -5.76 -4.75
C HIS A 46 -24.46 -6.35 -5.56
N VAL A 47 -24.98 -5.62 -6.56
CA VAL A 47 -26.10 -6.08 -7.38
C VAL A 47 -25.76 -7.35 -8.17
N VAL A 48 -24.57 -7.47 -8.74
CA VAL A 48 -24.18 -8.67 -9.51
C VAL A 48 -24.10 -9.93 -8.64
N ARG A 49 -23.74 -9.79 -7.37
CA ARG A 49 -23.61 -10.94 -6.43
C ARG A 49 -24.95 -11.44 -5.90
N HIS A 50 -25.98 -10.61 -5.89
CA HIS A 50 -27.32 -11.00 -5.44
C HIS A 50 -28.24 -11.28 -6.62
N SER A 51 -28.96 -12.40 -6.58
CA SER A 51 -29.96 -12.78 -7.59
C SER A 51 -31.28 -12.05 -7.38
N ASN A 52 -31.26 -10.71 -7.45
CA ASN A 52 -32.43 -9.86 -7.27
C ASN A 52 -32.96 -9.35 -8.64
N LEU A 53 -34.17 -8.78 -8.65
CA LEU A 53 -34.74 -8.12 -9.82
C LEU A 53 -33.78 -7.09 -10.43
N GLU A 54 -33.03 -6.37 -9.58
CA GLU A 54 -32.02 -5.39 -9.97
C GLU A 54 -30.95 -6.00 -10.89
N LYS A 55 -30.49 -7.23 -10.61
CA LYS A 55 -29.52 -7.93 -11.44
C LYS A 55 -30.10 -8.29 -12.81
N LEU A 56 -31.34 -8.81 -12.81
CA LEU A 56 -32.06 -9.09 -14.07
C LEU A 56 -32.29 -7.81 -14.89
N CYS A 57 -32.56 -6.67 -14.24
CA CYS A 57 -32.67 -5.39 -14.93
C CYS A 57 -31.33 -4.86 -15.47
N LEU A 58 -30.20 -5.17 -14.81
CA LEU A 58 -28.86 -4.77 -15.26
C LEU A 58 -28.33 -5.65 -16.40
N GLU A 59 -28.52 -6.97 -16.31
CA GLU A 59 -28.06 -7.96 -17.29
C GLU A 59 -29.07 -8.16 -18.44
N GLY A 60 -30.32 -7.78 -18.22
CA GLY A 60 -31.41 -7.93 -19.18
C GLY A 60 -31.18 -7.15 -20.46
N ALA A 61 -30.84 -7.86 -21.53
CA ALA A 61 -30.92 -7.35 -22.88
C ALA A 61 -32.38 -7.47 -23.36
N VAL A 62 -33.13 -6.36 -23.29
CA VAL A 62 -34.45 -6.29 -23.92
C VAL A 62 -34.25 -6.16 -25.43
N GLU A 63 -34.85 -7.07 -26.20
CA GLU A 63 -34.84 -7.02 -27.65
C GLU A 63 -35.56 -5.77 -28.16
N GLY A 64 -34.95 -5.07 -29.14
CA GLY A 64 -35.52 -3.87 -29.75
C GLY A 64 -34.58 -2.65 -29.79
N ARG A 65 -35.01 -1.62 -30.52
CA ARG A 65 -34.27 -0.34 -30.61
C ARG A 65 -34.65 0.55 -29.43
N ARG A 66 -33.65 1.24 -28.86
CA ARG A 66 -33.88 2.20 -27.78
C ARG A 66 -34.67 3.40 -28.28
N GLY A 67 -35.74 3.77 -27.56
CA GLY A 67 -36.48 5.00 -27.81
C GLY A 67 -35.62 6.27 -27.67
N ARG A 68 -36.02 7.32 -28.40
CA ARG A 68 -35.40 8.64 -28.34
C ARG A 68 -35.57 9.22 -26.92
N GLY A 69 -34.50 9.75 -26.33
CA GLY A 69 -34.50 10.35 -24.98
C GLY A 69 -33.93 9.47 -23.86
N ARG A 70 -33.77 8.15 -24.06
CA ARG A 70 -33.09 7.28 -23.08
C ARG A 70 -31.57 7.53 -23.06
N PRO A 71 -30.89 7.48 -21.90
CA PRO A 71 -29.44 7.59 -21.83
C PRO A 71 -28.75 6.58 -22.78
N ARG A 72 -27.82 7.08 -23.59
CA ARG A 72 -27.09 6.28 -24.58
C ARG A 72 -26.16 5.25 -23.92
N ARG A 73 -25.60 5.60 -22.76
CA ARG A 73 -24.65 4.77 -22.01
C ARG A 73 -25.37 3.94 -20.96
N ARG A 74 -25.05 2.65 -20.91
CA ARG A 74 -25.47 1.74 -19.84
C ARG A 74 -24.54 1.92 -18.65
N TRP A 75 -25.03 1.60 -17.46
CA TRP A 75 -24.17 1.56 -16.27
C TRP A 75 -23.04 0.53 -16.42
N THR A 76 -23.32 -0.65 -16.99
CA THR A 76 -22.31 -1.66 -17.37
C THR A 76 -21.19 -1.08 -18.24
N GLN A 77 -21.56 -0.25 -19.22
CA GLN A 77 -20.61 0.42 -20.10
C GLN A 77 -19.75 1.45 -19.35
N ASP A 78 -20.35 2.22 -18.43
CA ASP A 78 -19.59 3.16 -17.60
C ASP A 78 -18.53 2.47 -16.75
N ILE A 79 -18.87 1.32 -16.16
CA ILE A 79 -17.93 0.54 -15.34
C ILE A 79 -16.85 -0.10 -16.20
N SER A 80 -17.22 -0.63 -17.36
CA SER A 80 -16.29 -1.19 -18.34
C SER A 80 -15.22 -0.17 -18.74
N ASP A 81 -15.65 1.06 -19.05
CA ASP A 81 -14.77 2.16 -19.43
C ASP A 81 -13.88 2.62 -18.25
N TRP A 82 -14.37 2.58 -17.00
CA TRP A 82 -13.56 2.96 -15.83
C TRP A 82 -12.53 1.89 -15.48
N LEU A 83 -12.90 0.61 -15.48
CA LEU A 83 -11.99 -0.49 -15.18
C LEU A 83 -11.06 -0.85 -16.35
N GLY A 84 -11.27 -0.24 -17.54
CA GLY A 84 -10.43 -0.46 -18.71
C GLY A 84 -10.58 -1.86 -19.32
N PHE A 85 -11.74 -2.52 -19.17
CA PHE A 85 -11.97 -3.90 -19.65
C PHE A 85 -12.67 -3.96 -21.01
N SER A 86 -12.13 -4.71 -21.99
CA SER A 86 -12.77 -5.21 -23.26
C SER A 86 -14.26 -5.07 -23.43
N VAL A 87 -14.93 -5.49 -22.37
CA VAL A 87 -15.58 -6.77 -22.55
C VAL A 87 -17.08 -6.58 -22.58
N ARG A 88 -17.72 -7.41 -23.40
CA ARG A 88 -19.14 -7.76 -23.27
C ARG A 88 -19.53 -7.88 -21.79
N GLU A 89 -20.72 -7.40 -21.48
CA GLU A 89 -21.30 -7.29 -20.13
C GLU A 89 -21.15 -8.59 -19.31
N ALA A 90 -21.17 -9.75 -19.99
CA ALA A 90 -20.96 -11.08 -19.40
C ALA A 90 -19.62 -11.29 -18.69
N ARG A 91 -18.51 -10.64 -19.09
CA ARG A 91 -17.22 -10.81 -18.38
C ARG A 91 -17.09 -9.89 -17.18
N LEU A 92 -17.79 -8.75 -17.21
CA LEU A 92 -17.90 -7.86 -16.05
C LEU A 92 -18.71 -8.50 -14.93
N SER A 93 -19.78 -9.24 -15.26
CA SER A 93 -20.56 -9.96 -14.26
C SER A 93 -19.75 -11.11 -13.63
N ILE A 94 -18.99 -11.87 -14.41
CA ILE A 94 -18.07 -12.91 -13.89
C ILE A 94 -17.01 -12.32 -12.96
N LEU A 95 -16.41 -11.18 -13.32
CA LEU A 95 -15.40 -10.52 -12.48
C LEU A 95 -16.00 -9.91 -11.20
N ALA A 96 -17.25 -9.45 -11.25
CA ALA A 96 -17.94 -8.88 -10.10
C ALA A 96 -18.52 -9.95 -9.13
N GLN A 97 -18.71 -11.19 -9.59
CA GLN A 97 -19.04 -12.34 -8.74
C GLN A 97 -17.95 -12.59 -7.70
N ASP A 98 -16.67 -12.49 -8.10
CA ASP A 98 -15.56 -12.53 -7.16
C ASP A 98 -15.55 -11.25 -6.30
N ARG A 99 -15.79 -11.42 -4.99
CA ARG A 99 -15.85 -10.29 -4.05
C ARG A 99 -14.50 -9.62 -3.90
N ASP A 100 -13.44 -10.41 -3.81
CA ASP A 100 -12.11 -9.92 -3.46
C ASP A 100 -11.37 -9.40 -4.70
N GLY A 101 -11.51 -10.08 -5.85
CA GLY A 101 -11.01 -9.58 -7.14
C GLY A 101 -11.68 -8.28 -7.57
N PHE A 102 -13.01 -8.18 -7.43
CA PHE A 102 -13.72 -6.94 -7.76
C PHE A 102 -13.34 -5.79 -6.82
N ARG A 103 -13.23 -6.06 -5.51
CA ARG A 103 -12.80 -5.05 -4.53
C ARG A 103 -11.40 -4.56 -4.84
N SER A 104 -10.50 -5.46 -5.19
CA SER A 104 -9.13 -5.14 -5.58
C SER A 104 -9.09 -4.30 -6.85
N ALA A 105 -9.79 -4.70 -7.90
CA ALA A 105 -9.87 -3.92 -9.16
C ALA A 105 -10.40 -2.49 -8.95
N VAL A 106 -11.44 -2.33 -8.12
CA VAL A 106 -11.95 -1.00 -7.75
C VAL A 106 -10.91 -0.20 -6.96
N ASN A 107 -10.18 -0.85 -6.04
CA ASN A 107 -9.17 -0.17 -5.24
C ASN A 107 -7.97 0.30 -6.08
N ILE A 108 -7.51 -0.53 -7.01
CA ILE A 108 -6.44 -0.24 -7.97
C ILE A 108 -6.79 1.00 -8.81
N PHE A 109 -8.03 1.09 -9.28
CA PHE A 109 -8.49 2.23 -10.07
C PHE A 109 -8.45 3.57 -9.31
N TYR A 110 -8.66 3.59 -7.98
CA TYR A 110 -8.77 4.83 -7.21
C TYR A 110 -7.50 5.27 -6.50
N HIS A 111 -6.70 4.32 -6.06
CA HIS A 111 -5.53 4.57 -5.21
C HIS A 111 -4.21 4.35 -5.96
N GLY A 112 -4.24 3.83 -7.19
CA GLY A 112 -3.05 3.56 -7.98
C GLY A 112 -2.32 2.28 -7.55
N PRO A 113 -1.29 1.86 -8.32
CA PRO A 113 -0.55 0.63 -8.05
C PRO A 113 0.21 0.66 -6.71
N ASP A 114 0.49 1.83 -6.16
CA ASP A 114 1.38 2.01 -5.01
C ASP A 114 0.72 1.58 -3.68
N THR A 115 -0.60 1.73 -3.57
CA THR A 115 -1.40 1.19 -2.44
C THR A 115 -1.54 -0.33 -2.44
N ILE A 116 -1.21 -0.99 -3.54
CA ILE A 116 -1.35 -2.45 -3.67
C ILE A 116 -0.34 -3.17 -2.77
N ILE A 117 0.84 -2.59 -2.53
CA ILE A 117 1.91 -3.20 -1.71
C ILE A 117 1.41 -3.48 -0.27
N GLY A 118 0.57 -2.62 0.30
CA GLY A 118 0.01 -2.81 1.64
C GLY A 118 -1.17 -3.79 1.75
N ILE A 119 -1.82 -4.13 0.62
CA ILE A 119 -3.00 -5.03 0.61
C ILE A 119 -2.61 -6.45 0.18
N ILE A 120 -1.54 -6.61 -0.60
CA ILE A 120 -1.00 -7.92 -1.04
C ILE A 120 -0.43 -8.76 0.13
N GLN A 121 -0.14 -8.17 1.28
CA GLN A 121 0.40 -8.92 2.43
C GLN A 121 -0.61 -9.92 3.05
N LYS A 122 -1.85 -9.98 2.55
CA LYS A 122 -2.72 -11.17 2.69
C LYS A 122 -2.78 -11.92 1.35
N PRO A 123 -2.14 -13.10 1.22
CA PRO A 123 -2.12 -13.83 -0.04
C PRO A 123 -3.50 -14.46 -0.28
N TYR A 124 -4.22 -13.98 -1.28
CA TYR A 124 -5.35 -14.71 -1.84
C TYR A 124 -4.79 -15.64 -2.92
N SER A 125 -4.60 -16.91 -2.57
CA SER A 125 -3.74 -17.87 -3.28
C SER A 125 -4.30 -18.42 -4.60
N HIS A 126 -5.36 -17.86 -5.19
CA HIS A 126 -6.02 -18.54 -6.30
C HIS A 126 -6.67 -17.63 -7.35
N TYR A 127 -5.94 -16.73 -8.02
CA TYR A 127 -6.27 -16.41 -9.42
C TYR A 127 -5.20 -15.58 -10.14
N LYS A 128 -4.78 -16.09 -11.29
CA LYS A 128 -3.86 -15.50 -12.25
C LYS A 128 -4.62 -14.45 -13.08
N ILE A 129 -4.48 -13.16 -12.77
CA ILE A 129 -5.14 -12.08 -13.51
C ILE A 129 -4.50 -11.91 -14.89
N ARG A 130 -5.14 -12.46 -15.93
CA ARG A 130 -4.88 -12.11 -17.33
C ARG A 130 -5.55 -10.76 -17.62
N LEU A 131 -4.79 -9.67 -17.46
CA LEU A 131 -5.20 -8.31 -17.83
C LEU A 131 -5.54 -8.24 -19.33
N TYR A 132 -6.81 -8.01 -19.67
CA TYR A 132 -7.26 -7.72 -21.04
C TYR A 132 -7.67 -6.24 -21.12
N VAL A 133 -6.87 -5.46 -21.86
CA VAL A 133 -7.10 -4.02 -22.14
C VAL A 133 -8.33 -3.83 -23.02
N SER A 134 -9.20 -2.85 -22.69
CA SER A 134 -10.36 -2.49 -23.51
C SER A 134 -10.14 -1.53 -24.64
N SER A 135 -10.50 -1.99 -25.85
CA SER A 135 -11.19 -1.26 -26.91
C SER A 135 -10.65 0.11 -27.37
N ARG A 136 -10.20 0.10 -28.64
CA ARG A 136 -9.58 1.18 -29.44
C ARG A 136 -10.32 2.53 -29.53
N SER A 137 -11.61 2.64 -29.20
CA SER A 137 -12.42 3.79 -29.66
C SER A 137 -12.23 5.11 -28.89
N ASN A 138 -11.55 5.10 -27.73
CA ASN A 138 -11.17 6.32 -27.01
C ASN A 138 -9.67 6.66 -27.12
N VAL A 139 -8.89 5.84 -27.83
CA VAL A 139 -7.42 5.96 -27.86
C VAL A 139 -6.97 7.16 -28.71
N SER A 140 -7.68 7.47 -29.79
CA SER A 140 -7.29 8.55 -30.72
C SER A 140 -7.55 9.97 -30.20
N THR A 141 -8.45 10.14 -29.22
CA THR A 141 -8.73 11.43 -28.56
C THR A 141 -7.76 11.71 -27.41
N LEU A 142 -7.07 10.67 -26.91
CA LEU A 142 -6.05 10.76 -25.86
C LEU A 142 -4.61 10.80 -26.41
N MET A 143 -4.44 10.64 -27.73
CA MET A 143 -3.14 10.59 -28.40
C MET A 143 -2.80 11.91 -29.12
N THR A 144 -1.54 12.34 -28.98
CA THR A 144 -0.93 13.49 -29.67
C THR A 144 -0.86 13.30 -31.20
N PRO A 145 -0.67 14.37 -32.00
CA PRO A 145 -0.77 14.33 -33.47
C PRO A 145 0.16 13.30 -34.16
N SER A 146 1.31 12.99 -33.55
CA SER A 146 2.27 12.00 -34.06
C SER A 146 1.80 10.55 -33.99
N LEU A 147 0.90 10.23 -33.06
CA LEU A 147 0.33 8.89 -32.88
C LEU A 147 -0.90 8.67 -33.78
N ARG A 148 -1.50 9.73 -34.33
CA ARG A 148 -2.67 9.62 -35.20
C ARG A 148 -2.30 9.12 -36.60
N SER A 149 -1.17 9.56 -37.15
CA SER A 149 -0.67 9.12 -38.47
C SER A 149 -0.15 7.68 -38.46
N GLN A 150 0.38 7.19 -37.33
CA GLN A 150 0.81 5.80 -37.18
C GLN A 150 -0.35 4.80 -37.14
N TRP A 151 -1.54 5.20 -36.68
CA TRP A 151 -2.67 4.29 -36.49
C TRP A 151 -3.65 4.22 -37.67
N VAL A 152 -3.71 5.26 -38.52
CA VAL A 152 -4.52 5.24 -39.75
C VAL A 152 -3.97 4.24 -40.77
N ALA A 153 -2.65 4.05 -40.84
CA ALA A 153 -2.00 3.01 -41.65
C ALA A 153 -2.30 1.58 -41.17
N VAL A 154 -2.55 1.39 -39.87
CA VAL A 154 -2.80 0.07 -39.22
C VAL A 154 -4.26 -0.40 -39.37
N LEU A 155 -5.18 0.51 -39.71
CA LEU A 155 -6.59 0.19 -39.93
C LEU A 155 -6.87 -0.24 -41.38
N ASP A 156 -6.14 0.29 -42.36
CA ASP A 156 -6.18 -0.15 -43.76
C ASP A 156 -5.34 -1.42 -43.98
N SER A 157 -4.19 -1.58 -43.29
CA SER A 157 -3.36 -2.79 -43.40
C SER A 157 -4.07 -4.04 -42.88
N GLY A 158 -4.92 -3.90 -41.85
CA GLY A 158 -5.58 -5.05 -41.21
C GLY A 158 -6.57 -5.82 -42.09
N VAL A 159 -7.10 -5.25 -43.17
CA VAL A 159 -8.05 -5.96 -44.06
C VAL A 159 -7.31 -6.67 -45.20
N GLN A 160 -6.17 -6.14 -45.65
CA GLN A 160 -5.31 -6.75 -46.66
C GLN A 160 -4.29 -7.75 -46.06
N ASP A 161 -3.85 -7.53 -44.82
CA ASP A 161 -2.96 -8.43 -44.07
C ASP A 161 -3.66 -9.76 -43.73
N TYR A 162 -4.97 -9.76 -43.46
CA TYR A 162 -5.71 -11.00 -43.20
C TYR A 162 -5.81 -11.93 -44.43
N LEU A 163 -5.88 -11.36 -45.64
CA LEU A 163 -5.92 -12.11 -46.90
C LEU A 163 -4.53 -12.61 -47.32
N ASN A 164 -3.45 -11.88 -47.00
CA ASN A 164 -2.08 -12.24 -47.38
C ASN A 164 -1.36 -13.13 -46.34
N ILE A 165 -1.63 -12.99 -45.03
CA ILE A 165 -1.02 -13.83 -43.95
C ILE A 165 -1.43 -15.31 -44.09
N VAL A 166 -2.65 -15.58 -44.54
CA VAL A 166 -3.14 -16.95 -44.76
C VAL A 166 -2.46 -17.61 -45.98
N LEU A 167 -1.98 -16.81 -46.94
CA LEU A 167 -1.47 -17.26 -48.23
C LEU A 167 0.07 -17.29 -48.33
N SER A 168 0.87 -16.67 -47.43
CA SER A 168 2.32 -16.45 -47.71
C SER A 168 3.40 -16.80 -46.66
N SER A 169 3.16 -17.10 -45.38
CA SER A 169 4.28 -17.31 -44.39
C SER A 169 4.43 -18.74 -43.86
N VAL A 170 3.77 -19.71 -44.49
CA VAL A 170 3.96 -21.15 -44.29
C VAL A 170 5.35 -21.61 -44.78
N THR A 171 6.14 -20.72 -45.39
CA THR A 171 7.46 -21.05 -45.96
C THR A 171 8.48 -19.92 -45.72
N SER A 172 9.65 -20.26 -45.14
CA SER A 172 10.96 -19.55 -45.13
C SER A 172 11.26 -18.32 -44.20
N GLU A 173 11.94 -18.62 -43.06
CA GLU A 173 13.03 -17.90 -42.31
C GLU A 173 12.80 -16.55 -41.53
N PRO A 174 13.57 -16.22 -40.45
CA PRO A 174 14.13 -17.02 -39.35
C PRO A 174 13.78 -16.43 -37.93
N CYS A 175 12.98 -17.12 -37.13
CA CYS A 175 12.49 -16.61 -35.82
C CYS A 175 13.49 -16.69 -34.64
N TRP A 176 14.74 -17.10 -34.85
CA TRP A 176 15.68 -17.38 -33.75
C TRP A 176 16.38 -16.13 -33.19
N LEU A 177 16.63 -15.08 -33.99
CA LEU A 177 17.27 -13.85 -33.50
C LEU A 177 16.38 -13.07 -32.52
N LEU A 178 15.08 -12.98 -32.82
CA LEU A 178 14.10 -12.35 -31.92
C LEU A 178 13.93 -13.18 -30.64
N SER A 179 14.00 -14.51 -30.74
CA SER A 179 14.02 -15.42 -29.59
C SER A 179 15.26 -15.19 -28.72
N ILE A 180 16.45 -15.07 -29.30
CA ILE A 180 17.70 -14.75 -28.57
C ILE A 180 17.64 -13.36 -27.92
N PHE A 181 17.04 -12.38 -28.60
CA PHE A 181 16.86 -11.04 -28.04
C PHE A 181 15.86 -11.05 -26.87
N LEU A 182 14.77 -11.80 -26.99
CA LEU A 182 13.78 -11.97 -25.92
C LEU A 182 14.33 -12.75 -24.72
N THR A 183 15.13 -13.80 -24.95
CA THR A 183 15.74 -14.58 -23.85
C THR A 183 16.84 -13.81 -23.14
N SER A 184 17.63 -13.00 -23.84
CA SER A 184 18.62 -12.12 -23.21
C SER A 184 17.99 -11.00 -22.40
N VAL A 185 16.92 -10.34 -22.90
CA VAL A 185 16.17 -9.35 -22.12
C VAL A 185 15.53 -9.97 -20.88
N LEU A 186 14.93 -11.16 -21.01
CA LEU A 186 14.36 -11.88 -19.87
C LEU A 186 15.44 -12.26 -18.84
N ALA A 187 16.62 -12.69 -19.29
CA ALA A 187 17.74 -12.99 -18.40
C ALA A 187 18.20 -11.76 -17.62
N VAL A 188 18.30 -10.60 -18.28
CA VAL A 188 18.64 -9.33 -17.60
C VAL A 188 17.59 -8.97 -16.56
N LEU A 189 16.29 -9.10 -16.86
CA LEU A 189 15.22 -8.84 -15.89
C LEU A 189 15.31 -9.76 -14.68
N VAL A 190 15.55 -11.06 -14.88
CA VAL A 190 15.74 -12.02 -13.79
C VAL A 190 16.96 -11.66 -12.95
N VAL A 191 18.08 -11.29 -13.57
CA VAL A 191 19.29 -10.84 -12.85
C VAL A 191 18.99 -9.60 -12.03
N VAL A 192 18.26 -8.60 -12.58
CA VAL A 192 17.88 -7.40 -11.84
C VAL A 192 17.00 -7.74 -10.65
N GLU A 193 16.00 -8.61 -10.81
CA GLU A 193 15.14 -9.05 -9.70
C GLU A 193 15.95 -9.77 -8.62
N VAL A 194 16.86 -10.68 -8.99
CA VAL A 194 17.74 -11.37 -8.04
C VAL A 194 18.64 -10.39 -7.31
N VAL A 195 19.22 -9.40 -8.00
CA VAL A 195 20.05 -8.36 -7.37
C VAL A 195 19.21 -7.51 -6.40
N VAL A 196 18.01 -7.10 -6.78
CA VAL A 196 17.11 -6.35 -5.90
C VAL A 196 16.76 -7.16 -4.65
N VAL A 197 16.42 -8.44 -4.81
CA VAL A 197 16.16 -9.35 -3.68
C VAL A 197 17.40 -9.48 -2.80
N LEU A 198 18.59 -9.66 -3.38
CA LEU A 198 19.84 -9.75 -2.63
C LEU A 198 20.13 -8.46 -1.85
N VAL A 199 19.93 -7.29 -2.45
CA VAL A 199 20.06 -6.00 -1.76
C VAL A 199 19.07 -5.90 -0.60
N ILE A 200 17.81 -6.29 -0.81
CA ILE A 200 16.79 -6.30 0.27
C ILE A 200 17.22 -7.24 1.39
N VAL A 201 17.70 -8.44 1.08
CA VAL A 201 18.19 -9.41 2.07
C VAL A 201 19.36 -8.83 2.85
N VAL A 202 20.34 -8.21 2.18
CA VAL A 202 21.48 -7.56 2.83
C VAL A 202 21.01 -6.44 3.75
N VAL A 203 20.10 -5.57 3.30
CA VAL A 203 19.53 -4.50 4.13
C VAL A 203 18.83 -5.08 5.36
N VAL A 204 18.01 -6.12 5.20
CA VAL A 204 17.33 -6.79 6.31
C VAL A 204 18.34 -7.38 7.29
N VAL A 205 19.39 -8.06 6.81
CA VAL A 205 20.46 -8.60 7.66
C VAL A 205 21.16 -7.49 8.42
N VAL A 206 21.53 -6.40 7.76
CA VAL A 206 22.16 -5.24 8.41
C VAL A 206 21.26 -4.66 9.49
N VAL A 207 19.96 -4.48 9.21
CA VAL A 207 18.99 -3.99 10.20
C VAL A 207 18.90 -4.94 11.39
N VAL A 208 18.82 -6.25 11.16
CA VAL A 208 18.79 -7.26 12.23
C VAL A 208 20.06 -7.20 13.07
N VAL A 209 21.24 -7.11 12.45
CA VAL A 209 22.52 -6.97 13.17
C VAL A 209 22.54 -5.71 14.02
N VAL A 210 22.11 -4.56 13.47
CA VAL A 210 22.03 -3.30 14.22
C VAL A 210 21.09 -3.45 15.42
N VAL A 211 19.92 -4.04 15.24
CA VAL A 211 18.96 -4.29 16.34
C VAL A 211 19.59 -5.18 17.41
N VAL A 212 20.25 -6.27 17.03
CA VAL A 212 20.95 -7.16 17.98
C VAL A 212 22.02 -6.40 18.76
N VAL A 213 22.85 -5.60 18.07
CA VAL A 213 23.88 -4.78 18.74
C VAL A 213 23.26 -3.81 19.73
N VAL A 214 22.19 -3.12 19.35
CA VAL A 214 21.47 -2.20 20.26
C VAL A 214 20.94 -2.94 21.48
N VAL A 215 20.32 -4.11 21.30
CA VAL A 215 19.82 -4.93 22.41
C VAL A 215 20.97 -5.36 23.33
N VAL A 216 22.09 -5.82 22.79
CA VAL A 216 23.27 -6.19 23.57
C VAL A 216 23.80 -5.00 24.37
N VAL A 217 23.92 -3.82 23.76
CA VAL A 217 24.36 -2.60 24.46
C VAL A 217 23.41 -2.25 25.59
N VAL A 218 22.10 -2.30 25.37
CA VAL A 218 21.10 -2.04 26.42
C VAL A 218 21.24 -3.03 27.57
N VAL A 219 21.37 -4.33 27.27
CA VAL A 219 21.57 -5.37 28.29
C VAL A 219 22.85 -5.10 29.10
N VAL A 220 23.96 -4.78 28.44
CA VAL A 220 25.23 -4.45 29.12
C VAL A 220 25.06 -3.24 30.04
N VAL A 221 24.40 -2.17 29.58
CA VAL A 221 24.13 -0.98 30.39
C VAL A 221 23.30 -1.33 31.62
N VAL A 222 22.23 -2.12 31.44
CA VAL A 222 21.38 -2.57 32.57
C VAL A 222 22.19 -3.38 33.58
N VAL A 223 23.01 -4.32 33.12
CA VAL A 223 23.88 -5.13 34.00
C VAL A 223 24.85 -4.24 34.76
N VAL A 224 25.51 -3.28 34.10
CA VAL A 224 26.43 -2.33 34.77
C VAL A 224 25.70 -1.51 35.83
N VAL A 225 24.51 -0.98 35.52
CA VAL A 225 23.70 -0.24 36.50
C VAL A 225 23.33 -1.11 37.69
N LEU A 226 22.91 -2.36 37.47
CA LEU A 226 22.59 -3.30 38.54
C LEU A 226 23.81 -3.59 39.42
N VAL A 227 24.99 -3.80 38.82
CA VAL A 227 26.24 -4.01 39.58
C VAL A 227 26.56 -2.79 40.44
N VAL A 228 26.47 -1.58 39.89
CA VAL A 228 26.69 -0.33 40.65
C VAL A 228 25.71 -0.23 41.82
N VAL A 229 24.42 -0.51 41.59
CA VAL A 229 23.39 -0.49 42.65
C VAL A 229 23.73 -1.50 43.76
N VAL A 230 24.11 -2.72 43.40
CA VAL A 230 24.52 -3.75 44.38
C VAL A 230 25.73 -3.30 45.18
N VAL A 231 26.76 -2.74 44.53
CA VAL A 231 27.96 -2.23 45.22
C VAL A 231 27.59 -1.12 46.20
N VAL A 232 26.72 -0.17 45.80
CA VAL A 232 26.24 0.89 46.69
C VAL A 232 25.50 0.32 47.88
N ILE A 233 24.62 -0.67 47.68
CA ILE A 233 23.90 -1.33 48.77
C ILE A 233 24.89 -1.99 49.75
N VAL A 234 25.87 -2.73 49.25
CA VAL A 234 26.89 -3.40 50.08
C VAL A 234 27.67 -2.36 50.89
N VAL A 235 28.11 -1.27 50.27
CA VAL A 235 28.84 -0.19 50.96
C VAL A 235 27.97 0.40 52.08
N VAL A 236 26.69 0.70 51.80
CA VAL A 236 25.76 1.23 52.80
C VAL A 236 25.61 0.25 53.97
N VAL A 237 25.43 -1.05 53.70
CA VAL A 237 25.30 -2.07 54.75
C VAL A 237 26.56 -2.12 55.62
N VAL A 238 27.75 -2.17 55.03
CA VAL A 238 29.02 -2.19 55.76
C VAL A 238 29.19 -0.94 56.64
N VAL A 239 28.85 0.24 56.11
CA VAL A 239 28.89 1.50 56.88
C VAL A 239 27.92 1.45 58.05
N VAL A 240 26.70 0.97 57.84
CA VAL A 240 25.69 0.83 58.90
C VAL A 240 26.15 -0.14 59.97
N GLU A 241 26.66 -1.31 59.59
CA GLU A 241 27.21 -2.29 60.54
C GLU A 241 28.37 -1.71 61.35
N ALA A 242 29.29 -1.00 60.71
CA ALA A 242 30.40 -0.34 61.40
C ALA A 242 29.90 0.70 62.42
N VAL A 243 28.92 1.53 62.05
CA VAL A 243 28.31 2.51 62.97
C VAL A 243 27.65 1.80 64.15
N VAL A 244 26.89 0.73 63.91
CA VAL A 244 26.25 -0.06 64.97
C VAL A 244 27.30 -0.62 65.93
N VAL A 245 28.38 -1.20 65.42
CA VAL A 245 29.48 -1.74 66.24
C VAL A 245 30.10 -0.64 67.11
N VAL A 246 30.37 0.54 66.55
CA VAL A 246 30.92 1.68 67.30
C VAL A 246 29.97 2.12 68.41
N VAL A 247 28.67 2.26 68.11
CA VAL A 247 27.65 2.64 69.11
C VAL A 247 27.59 1.61 70.24
N VAL A 248 27.54 0.32 69.91
CA VAL A 248 27.53 -0.76 70.92
C VAL A 248 28.78 -0.71 71.78
N LEU A 249 29.96 -0.52 71.19
CA LEU A 249 31.22 -0.42 71.94
C LEU A 249 31.22 0.78 72.89
N VAL A 250 30.75 1.95 72.45
CA VAL A 250 30.61 3.14 73.30
C VAL A 250 29.66 2.86 74.47
N VAL A 251 28.50 2.25 74.22
CA VAL A 251 27.54 1.87 75.27
C VAL A 251 28.17 0.93 76.28
N VAL A 252 28.89 -0.10 75.83
CA VAL A 252 29.59 -1.05 76.71
C VAL A 252 30.63 -0.33 77.56
N VAL A 253 31.45 0.55 76.98
CA VAL A 253 32.45 1.33 77.73
C VAL A 253 31.79 2.19 78.79
N VAL A 254 30.70 2.90 78.44
CA VAL A 254 29.94 3.73 79.39
C VAL A 254 29.40 2.87 80.54
N VAL A 255 28.81 1.71 80.25
CA VAL A 255 28.30 0.79 81.28
C VAL A 255 29.44 0.30 82.19
N VAL A 256 30.58 -0.10 81.64
CA VAL A 256 31.75 -0.54 82.43
C VAL A 256 32.24 0.59 83.34
N VAL A 257 32.36 1.82 82.83
CA VAL A 257 32.77 2.99 83.63
C VAL A 257 31.79 3.23 84.78
N ILE A 258 30.47 3.19 84.51
CA ILE A 258 29.44 3.33 85.55
C ILE A 258 29.60 2.24 86.62
N VAL A 259 29.77 0.98 86.22
CA VAL A 259 29.95 -0.14 87.15
C VAL A 259 31.20 0.06 88.00
N VAL A 260 32.33 0.45 87.42
CA VAL A 260 33.57 0.72 88.16
C VAL A 260 33.37 1.83 89.18
N ILE A 261 32.75 2.96 88.78
CA ILE A 261 32.44 4.06 89.70
C ILE A 261 31.58 3.58 90.87
N VAL A 262 30.51 2.82 90.58
CA VAL A 262 29.63 2.27 91.63
C VAL A 262 30.39 1.36 92.58
N VAL A 263 31.24 0.45 92.07
CA VAL A 263 32.04 -0.45 92.90
C VAL A 263 32.99 0.34 93.80
N VAL A 264 33.72 1.32 93.25
CA VAL A 264 34.65 2.16 94.03
C VAL A 264 33.90 2.90 95.14
N VAL A 265 32.78 3.56 94.82
CA VAL A 265 31.96 4.27 95.81
C VAL A 265 31.45 3.33 96.90
N VAL A 266 31.00 2.12 96.55
CA VAL A 266 30.52 1.13 97.52
C VAL A 266 31.66 0.61 98.41
N THR A 267 32.88 0.47 97.88
CA THR A 267 34.03 0.02 98.67
C THR A 267 34.63 1.09 99.59
N GLU A 268 34.41 2.37 99.29
CA GLU A 268 34.87 3.50 100.09
C GLU A 268 33.89 3.92 101.21
N MET A 269 32.64 3.43 101.18
CA MET A 269 31.62 3.62 102.23
C MET A 269 31.68 2.53 103.31
#